data_AF-A0A3A4T086-F1
#
_entry.id   AF-A0A3A4T086-F1
#
_cell.length_a   1.000
_cell.length_b   1.000
_cell.length_c   1.000
_cell.angle_alpha   90.00
_cell.angle_beta   90.00
_cell.angle_gamma   90.00
#
_symmetry.space_group_name_H-M   'P 1'
#
loop_
_entity.id
_entity.type
_entity.pdbx_description
1 polymer ?
#
loop_
_entity_poly.entity_id
_entity_poly.type
_entity_poly.pdbx_seq_one_letter_code
_entity_poly.pdbx_strand_id
1 'polypeptide(L)'
;MDCKELIEQNTLLSNENARLIKEINRLNSMLGITQSALPENPMTKTITENAISGGESTDSATFSDVNNASDSISKINLFMSLFKGREDVYATRWENKKKQTSGYAPVCLNQWQAGLCGKPKTPCARCTHKSYAALDDHVIESHLRGNIVAGIYPMLIDETCWFLAMDFDEADWQNDISIVRSVCAELNISVAVERSRSGNGGHVWIFFTQPIPAAMARKFGTILLTISMSRRHEICFKSYDRLFPNQDTMPKGGFGNLIALPFQKAARQKNNSEFVDENFESYADQWALLSSIQKISEEMVAGLISEICPRHGLGQELGVLKIGDEEDTEKPWETRKVNLQKSEFPSQIEILKASMLFIPKAAISQRALNHLKRLSSFKNPMFYKQQAMRLSTYGHPRVISCADETREYLCLPRGCENDLLSELEQFGTGVREDTGMPY
;
A
#
# COMPACT_ATOMS: atom_id res chain seq x y z
N MET A 1 -12.35 -35.53 -1.31
CA MET A 1 -11.13 -36.35 -1.18
C MET A 1 -11.19 -36.97 0.18
N ASP A 2 -11.27 -38.30 0.20
CA ASP A 2 -11.34 -39.10 1.42
C ASP A 2 -9.96 -39.10 2.11
N CYS A 3 -9.94 -39.10 3.45
CA CYS A 3 -8.68 -39.08 4.22
C CYS A 3 -7.81 -40.31 3.89
N LYS A 4 -8.43 -41.42 3.49
CA LYS A 4 -7.74 -42.62 2.99
C LYS A 4 -7.04 -42.40 1.64
N GLU A 5 -7.66 -41.69 0.70
CA GLU A 5 -7.05 -41.38 -0.61
C GLU A 5 -5.80 -40.50 -0.44
N LEU A 6 -5.83 -39.55 0.49
CA LEU A 6 -4.70 -38.67 0.81
C LEU A 6 -3.51 -39.43 1.45
N ILE A 7 -3.78 -40.44 2.27
CA ILE A 7 -2.75 -41.30 2.86
C ILE A 7 -2.14 -42.19 1.78
N GLU A 8 -2.97 -42.80 0.93
CA GLU A 8 -2.48 -43.63 -0.18
C GLU A 8 -1.61 -42.83 -1.16
N GLN A 9 -2.05 -41.63 -1.54
CA GLN A 9 -1.27 -40.73 -2.40
C GLN A 9 0.07 -40.32 -1.75
N ASN A 10 0.08 -40.02 -0.45
CA ASN A 10 1.33 -39.71 0.26
C ASN A 10 2.30 -40.89 0.31
N THR A 11 1.79 -42.12 0.51
CA THR A 11 2.65 -43.32 0.46
C THR A 11 3.19 -43.57 -0.95
N LEU A 12 2.39 -43.35 -2.00
CA LEU A 12 2.81 -43.48 -3.39
C LEU A 12 3.91 -42.47 -3.74
N LEU A 13 3.71 -41.20 -3.40
CA LEU A 13 4.68 -40.12 -3.63
C LEU A 13 5.96 -40.33 -2.84
N SER A 14 5.87 -40.83 -1.60
CA SER A 14 7.05 -41.16 -0.78
C SER A 14 7.88 -42.28 -1.41
N ASN A 15 7.23 -43.32 -1.95
CA ASN A 15 7.90 -44.42 -2.64
C ASN A 15 8.55 -43.96 -3.96
N GLU A 16 7.90 -43.08 -4.70
CA GLU A 16 8.42 -42.52 -5.94
C GLU A 16 9.62 -41.60 -5.67
N ASN A 17 9.56 -40.76 -4.65
CA ASN A 17 10.69 -39.94 -4.19
C ASN A 17 11.89 -40.81 -3.79
N ALA A 18 11.68 -41.89 -3.04
CA ALA A 18 12.76 -42.81 -2.67
C ALA A 18 13.42 -43.48 -3.90
N ARG A 19 12.63 -43.78 -4.95
CA ARG A 19 13.13 -44.34 -6.21
C ARG A 19 13.93 -43.30 -7.01
N LEU A 20 13.44 -42.07 -7.11
CA LEU A 20 14.11 -40.99 -7.83
C LEU A 20 15.44 -40.62 -7.17
N ILE A 21 15.49 -40.56 -5.83
CA ILE A 21 16.73 -40.33 -5.07
C ILE A 21 17.77 -41.42 -5.38
N LYS A 22 17.36 -42.70 -5.43
CA LYS A 22 18.26 -43.80 -5.80
C LYS A 22 18.79 -43.66 -7.23
N GLU A 23 17.95 -43.26 -8.18
CA GLU A 23 18.36 -43.09 -9.58
C GLU A 23 19.29 -41.89 -9.77
N ILE A 24 19.01 -40.77 -9.08
CA ILE A 24 19.89 -39.60 -9.05
C ILE A 24 21.27 -39.99 -8.49
N ASN A 25 21.33 -40.74 -7.39
CA ASN A 25 22.59 -41.21 -6.82
C ASN A 25 23.35 -42.14 -7.78
N ARG A 26 22.63 -43.01 -8.50
CA ARG A 26 23.22 -43.88 -9.53
C ARG A 26 23.81 -43.07 -10.68
N LEU A 27 23.08 -42.08 -11.19
CA LEU A 27 23.52 -41.22 -12.29
C LEU A 27 24.69 -40.32 -11.86
N ASN A 28 24.66 -39.76 -10.66
CA ASN A 28 25.76 -38.98 -10.09
C ASN A 28 27.04 -39.80 -9.96
N SER A 29 26.94 -41.07 -9.53
CA SER A 29 28.07 -42.00 -9.47
C SER A 29 28.64 -42.34 -10.85
N MET A 30 27.80 -42.40 -11.90
CA MET A 30 28.25 -42.64 -13.27
C MET A 30 28.92 -41.42 -13.91
N LEU A 31 28.54 -40.21 -13.48
CA LEU A 31 29.04 -38.94 -14.00
C LEU A 31 30.24 -38.38 -13.21
N GLY A 32 30.70 -39.07 -12.16
CA GLY A 32 31.83 -38.62 -11.33
C GLY A 32 31.52 -37.37 -10.50
N ILE A 33 30.23 -37.05 -10.29
CA ILE A 33 29.80 -35.87 -9.54
C ILE A 33 29.77 -36.25 -8.05
N THR A 34 30.72 -35.72 -7.27
CA THR A 34 30.70 -35.84 -5.80
C THR A 34 29.73 -34.80 -5.24
N GLN A 35 28.53 -35.21 -4.85
CA GLN A 35 27.62 -34.34 -4.10
C GLN A 35 28.09 -34.22 -2.64
N SER A 36 28.39 -32.99 -2.23
CA SER A 36 28.39 -32.57 -0.82
C SER A 36 26.99 -32.79 -0.22
N ALA A 37 26.96 -33.25 1.02
CA ALA A 37 25.79 -33.70 1.78
C ALA A 37 24.47 -32.94 1.52
N LEU A 38 23.40 -33.71 1.25
CA LEU A 38 22.02 -33.25 1.40
C LEU A 38 21.61 -33.34 2.88
N PRO A 39 20.79 -32.40 3.40
CA PRO A 39 20.36 -32.40 4.80
C PRO A 39 19.41 -33.58 5.09
N GLU A 40 19.60 -34.23 6.24
CA GLU A 40 18.66 -35.20 6.78
C GLU A 40 17.30 -34.53 7.07
N ASN A 41 16.22 -35.23 6.70
CA ASN A 41 14.84 -34.83 6.90
C ASN A 41 14.46 -34.98 8.40
N PRO A 42 14.15 -33.92 9.16
CA PRO A 42 13.82 -34.03 10.58
C PRO A 42 12.32 -34.32 10.74
N MET A 43 11.91 -35.55 10.46
CA MET A 43 10.55 -36.02 10.79
C MET A 43 10.61 -37.43 11.38
N THR A 44 11.31 -37.58 12.51
CA THR A 44 11.17 -38.75 13.39
C THR A 44 11.74 -38.47 14.79
N LYS A 45 11.13 -37.54 15.54
CA LYS A 45 11.22 -37.56 17.02
C LYS A 45 9.88 -37.18 17.64
N THR A 46 9.21 -38.23 18.11
CA THR A 46 8.35 -38.35 19.29
C THR A 46 7.85 -37.06 19.94
N ILE A 47 6.53 -36.86 19.85
CA ILE A 47 5.76 -35.94 20.69
C ILE A 47 5.90 -36.39 22.15
N THR A 48 6.50 -35.55 22.98
CA THR A 48 6.30 -35.56 24.43
C THR A 48 6.06 -34.12 24.87
N GLU A 49 4.95 -33.93 25.56
CA GLU A 49 4.46 -32.67 26.09
C GLU A 49 5.48 -32.03 27.04
N ASN A 50 5.74 -30.73 26.87
CA ASN A 50 5.80 -29.78 27.98
C ASN A 50 5.87 -28.33 27.49
N ALA A 51 5.21 -27.48 28.26
CA ALA A 51 4.90 -26.08 27.98
C ALA A 51 6.08 -25.11 28.21
N ILE A 52 5.88 -23.90 27.67
CA ILE A 52 6.24 -22.54 28.19
C ILE A 52 7.08 -21.65 27.24
N SER A 53 6.49 -20.46 27.03
CA SER A 53 7.02 -19.11 26.72
C SER A 53 7.61 -18.76 25.35
N GLY A 54 6.91 -17.84 24.67
CA GLY A 54 7.47 -16.58 24.17
C GLY A 54 8.40 -16.67 22.96
N GLY A 55 7.81 -16.68 21.75
CA GLY A 55 8.56 -16.55 20.50
C GLY A 55 8.76 -15.09 20.11
N GLU A 56 9.96 -14.56 20.34
CA GLU A 56 10.48 -13.41 19.59
C GLU A 56 10.90 -13.84 18.17
N SER A 57 10.88 -12.87 17.26
CA SER A 57 10.96 -12.97 15.80
C SER A 57 12.28 -13.55 15.26
N THR A 58 12.23 -14.76 14.70
CA THR A 58 13.38 -15.43 14.07
C THR A 58 13.86 -14.83 12.74
N ASP A 59 13.08 -13.94 12.10
CA ASP A 59 13.40 -13.37 10.79
C ASP A 59 14.29 -12.11 10.84
N SER A 60 14.35 -11.41 11.98
CA SER A 60 15.13 -10.15 12.07
C SER A 60 16.62 -10.40 12.28
N ALA A 61 17.01 -11.54 12.86
CA ALA A 61 18.41 -11.88 13.11
C ALA A 61 19.14 -12.34 11.83
N THR A 62 18.43 -12.95 10.88
CA THR A 62 18.98 -13.66 9.72
C THR A 62 19.54 -12.77 8.61
N PHE A 63 19.15 -11.49 8.54
CA PHE A 63 19.57 -10.59 7.46
C PHE A 63 20.33 -9.34 7.92
N SER A 64 20.60 -9.21 9.22
CA SER A 64 21.13 -7.99 9.86
C SER A 64 22.47 -7.49 9.31
N ASP A 65 23.23 -8.33 8.60
CA ASP A 65 24.56 -8.00 8.06
C ASP A 65 24.61 -7.82 6.53
N VAL A 66 23.46 -7.89 5.82
CA VAL A 66 23.44 -7.81 4.35
C VAL A 66 23.66 -6.37 3.87
N ASN A 67 24.66 -6.17 3.02
CA ASN A 67 25.09 -4.86 2.53
C ASN A 67 25.54 -4.92 1.05
N ASN A 68 26.05 -3.82 0.49
CA ASN A 68 26.52 -3.73 -0.90
C ASN A 68 27.61 -4.76 -1.26
N ALA A 69 28.42 -5.23 -0.29
CA ALA A 69 29.46 -6.22 -0.52
C ALA A 69 28.97 -7.67 -0.43
N SER A 70 27.75 -7.91 0.07
CA SER A 70 27.18 -9.26 0.16
C SER A 70 26.94 -9.89 -1.21
N ASP A 71 26.89 -11.21 -1.27
CA ASP A 71 26.62 -11.96 -2.48
C ASP A 71 25.18 -11.74 -3.00
N SER A 72 24.94 -12.15 -4.25
CA SER A 72 23.64 -11.94 -4.89
C SER A 72 22.51 -12.73 -4.23
N ILE A 73 22.77 -13.94 -3.71
CA ILE A 73 21.75 -14.80 -3.12
C ILE A 73 21.27 -14.18 -1.81
N SER A 74 22.19 -13.73 -0.95
CA SER A 74 21.85 -13.04 0.31
C SER A 74 20.99 -11.79 0.07
N LYS A 75 21.32 -11.00 -0.95
CA LYS A 75 20.54 -9.80 -1.33
C LYS A 75 19.14 -10.14 -1.86
N ILE A 76 19.03 -11.17 -2.69
CA ILE A 76 17.74 -11.64 -3.21
C ILE A 76 16.85 -12.15 -2.07
N ASN A 77 17.41 -12.93 -1.14
CA ASN A 77 16.68 -13.45 0.01
C ASN A 77 16.18 -12.32 0.92
N LEU A 78 17.03 -11.32 1.23
CA LEU A 78 16.60 -10.12 1.97
C LEU A 78 15.47 -9.40 1.23
N PHE A 79 15.62 -9.16 -0.07
CA PHE A 79 14.60 -8.50 -0.89
C PHE A 79 13.25 -9.24 -0.81
N MET A 80 13.27 -10.55 -1.02
CA MET A 80 12.07 -11.40 -0.95
C MET A 80 11.50 -11.50 0.47
N SER A 81 12.28 -11.27 1.51
CA SER A 81 11.79 -11.26 2.91
C SER A 81 10.99 -10.00 3.27
N LEU A 82 11.14 -8.93 2.49
CA LEU A 82 10.48 -7.63 2.69
C LEU A 82 9.33 -7.45 1.70
N PHE A 83 9.59 -7.60 0.41
CA PHE A 83 8.59 -7.39 -0.65
C PHE A 83 7.79 -8.66 -0.91
N LYS A 84 7.06 -9.12 0.11
CA LYS A 84 6.24 -10.34 0.09
C LYS A 84 4.80 -10.05 -0.35
N GLY A 85 4.27 -10.92 -1.19
CA GLY A 85 2.92 -10.85 -1.73
C GLY A 85 2.54 -12.21 -2.31
N ARG A 86 1.75 -12.24 -3.39
CA ARG A 86 1.42 -13.48 -4.09
C ARG A 86 2.67 -14.14 -4.68
N GLU A 87 2.91 -15.39 -4.30
CA GLU A 87 4.01 -16.21 -4.82
C GLU A 87 3.62 -16.98 -6.08
N ASP A 88 2.32 -17.26 -6.27
CA ASP A 88 1.79 -18.02 -7.40
C ASP A 88 1.61 -17.19 -8.68
N VAL A 89 1.80 -15.87 -8.60
CA VAL A 89 1.67 -14.97 -9.74
C VAL A 89 2.46 -13.67 -9.55
N TYR A 90 3.16 -13.25 -10.60
CA TYR A 90 3.72 -11.89 -10.72
C TYR A 90 3.31 -11.24 -12.04
N ALA A 91 3.55 -9.93 -12.15
CA ALA A 91 3.35 -9.19 -13.38
C ALA A 91 4.66 -8.65 -13.94
N THR A 92 4.71 -8.50 -15.26
CA THR A 92 5.79 -7.75 -15.93
C THR A 92 5.22 -6.53 -16.63
N ARG A 93 6.05 -5.48 -16.69
CA ARG A 93 5.75 -4.29 -17.47
C ARG A 93 5.87 -4.60 -18.95
N TRP A 94 4.90 -4.14 -19.72
CA TRP A 94 4.96 -4.07 -21.18
C TRP A 94 4.89 -2.62 -21.64
N GLU A 95 5.49 -2.34 -22.78
CA GLU A 95 5.48 -1.01 -23.40
C GLU A 95 5.22 -1.12 -24.89
N ASN A 96 4.34 -0.26 -25.40
CA ASN A 96 4.06 -0.12 -26.81
C ASN A 96 4.55 1.26 -27.28
N LYS A 97 5.78 1.30 -27.81
CA LYS A 97 6.42 2.54 -28.27
C LYS A 97 5.62 3.27 -29.36
N LYS A 98 4.90 2.54 -30.23
CA LYS A 98 4.10 3.16 -31.30
C LYS A 98 2.89 3.91 -30.77
N LYS A 99 2.25 3.38 -29.72
CA LYS A 99 1.06 3.98 -29.09
C LYS A 99 1.38 4.84 -27.87
N GLN A 100 2.66 4.93 -27.49
CA GLN A 100 3.12 5.56 -26.25
C GLN A 100 2.35 5.07 -25.00
N THR A 101 1.90 3.82 -25.02
CA THR A 101 1.19 3.20 -23.89
C THR A 101 2.07 2.19 -23.19
N SER A 102 1.84 2.02 -21.90
CA SER A 102 2.52 1.02 -21.08
C SER A 102 1.56 0.50 -20.02
N GLY A 103 1.88 -0.66 -19.47
CA GLY A 103 1.11 -1.23 -18.39
C GLY A 103 1.80 -2.45 -17.82
N TYR A 104 1.10 -3.14 -16.94
CA TYR A 104 1.55 -4.42 -16.41
C TYR A 104 0.55 -5.50 -16.78
N ALA A 105 1.04 -6.73 -16.91
CA ALA A 105 0.21 -7.90 -17.11
C ALA A 105 0.77 -9.09 -16.33
N PRO A 106 -0.11 -9.93 -15.74
CA PRO A 106 0.33 -11.19 -15.15
C PRO A 106 1.08 -12.04 -16.19
N VAL A 107 2.19 -12.65 -15.78
CA VAL A 107 2.95 -13.57 -16.64
C VAL A 107 2.25 -14.92 -16.68
N CYS A 108 1.92 -15.36 -17.90
CA CYS A 108 1.28 -16.65 -18.13
C CYS A 108 2.19 -17.53 -18.99
N LEU A 109 2.54 -18.71 -18.48
CA LEU A 109 3.40 -19.69 -19.15
C LEU A 109 2.80 -20.20 -20.46
N ASN A 110 1.47 -20.23 -20.53
CA ASN A 110 0.74 -20.65 -21.73
C ASN A 110 0.52 -19.50 -22.72
N GLN A 111 1.00 -18.29 -22.46
CA GLN A 111 0.71 -17.13 -23.31
C GLN A 111 1.20 -17.36 -24.76
N TRP A 112 0.31 -17.12 -25.73
CA TRP A 112 0.55 -17.30 -27.17
C TRP A 112 0.84 -18.75 -27.63
N GLN A 113 0.72 -19.75 -26.75
CA GLN A 113 0.84 -21.15 -27.15
C GLN A 113 -0.40 -21.60 -27.94
N ALA A 114 -0.18 -22.09 -29.16
CA ALA A 114 -1.25 -22.56 -30.03
C ALA A 114 -2.01 -23.74 -29.39
N GLY A 115 -3.34 -23.73 -29.49
CA GLY A 115 -4.21 -24.75 -28.88
C GLY A 115 -4.52 -24.54 -27.39
N LEU A 116 -3.75 -23.70 -26.67
CA LEU A 116 -3.98 -23.38 -25.26
C LEU A 116 -4.43 -21.92 -25.06
N CYS A 117 -3.69 -20.98 -25.65
CA CYS A 117 -3.99 -19.56 -25.52
C CYS A 117 -4.94 -19.09 -26.61
N GLY A 118 -6.13 -18.60 -26.22
CA GLY A 118 -7.09 -18.01 -27.15
C GLY A 118 -6.77 -16.58 -27.61
N LYS A 119 -5.63 -15.98 -27.21
CA LYS A 119 -5.27 -14.61 -27.62
C LYS A 119 -5.01 -14.56 -29.15
N PRO A 120 -5.42 -13.49 -29.84
CA PRO A 120 -6.05 -12.27 -29.32
C PRO A 120 -7.58 -12.36 -29.17
N LYS A 121 -8.22 -13.46 -29.60
CA LYS A 121 -9.68 -13.60 -29.68
C LYS A 121 -10.37 -13.70 -28.31
N THR A 122 -9.73 -14.35 -27.34
CA THR A 122 -10.29 -14.58 -26.00
C THR A 122 -9.50 -13.79 -24.96
N PRO A 123 -10.17 -12.96 -24.13
CA PRO A 123 -9.53 -12.27 -23.01
C PRO A 123 -8.97 -13.24 -21.98
N CYS A 124 -7.79 -12.91 -21.43
CA CYS A 124 -7.20 -13.71 -20.35
C CYS A 124 -8.11 -13.83 -19.13
N ALA A 125 -9.01 -12.90 -18.85
CA ALA A 125 -9.95 -13.02 -17.74
C ALA A 125 -10.84 -14.29 -17.82
N ARG A 126 -11.20 -14.72 -19.03
CA ARG A 126 -12.10 -15.87 -19.28
C ARG A 126 -11.40 -17.12 -19.81
N CYS A 127 -10.07 -17.11 -19.86
CA CYS A 127 -9.29 -18.27 -20.32
C CYS A 127 -9.27 -19.37 -19.24
N THR A 128 -9.55 -20.62 -19.61
CA THR A 128 -9.49 -21.78 -18.71
C THR A 128 -8.10 -22.41 -18.65
N HIS A 129 -7.24 -22.14 -19.64
CA HIS A 129 -5.86 -22.64 -19.73
C HIS A 129 -4.83 -21.65 -19.16
N LYS A 130 -5.22 -20.77 -18.24
CA LYS A 130 -4.26 -19.85 -17.61
C LYS A 130 -3.31 -20.66 -16.73
N SER A 131 -2.02 -20.44 -16.89
CA SER A 131 -0.97 -21.01 -16.04
C SER A 131 -0.05 -19.86 -15.68
N TYR A 132 -0.21 -19.30 -14.48
CA TYR A 132 0.58 -18.15 -14.04
C TYR A 132 1.96 -18.59 -13.57
N ALA A 133 2.97 -17.79 -13.90
CA ALA A 133 4.33 -18.04 -13.45
C ALA A 133 4.48 -17.56 -11.99
N ALA A 134 5.15 -18.37 -11.17
CA ALA A 134 5.46 -18.05 -9.80
C ALA A 134 6.47 -16.89 -9.70
N LEU A 135 6.42 -16.16 -8.58
CA LEU A 135 7.43 -15.16 -8.22
C LEU A 135 8.55 -15.86 -7.42
N ASP A 136 9.62 -16.27 -8.11
CA ASP A 136 10.78 -16.94 -7.52
C ASP A 136 12.03 -16.04 -7.50
N ASP A 137 13.12 -16.58 -6.96
CA ASP A 137 14.43 -15.94 -6.86
C ASP A 137 14.99 -15.56 -8.24
N HIS A 138 14.79 -16.39 -9.26
CA HIS A 138 15.18 -16.11 -10.64
C HIS A 138 14.44 -14.90 -11.22
N VAL A 139 13.14 -14.75 -10.95
CA VAL A 139 12.36 -13.58 -11.36
C VAL A 139 12.90 -12.32 -10.67
N ILE A 140 13.19 -12.38 -9.37
CA ILE A 140 13.76 -11.25 -8.62
C ILE A 140 15.16 -10.90 -9.14
N GLU A 141 16.02 -11.89 -9.37
CA GLU A 141 17.34 -11.66 -9.98
C GLU A 141 17.21 -10.96 -11.34
N SER A 142 16.32 -11.46 -12.20
CA SER A 142 16.05 -10.91 -13.52
C SER A 142 15.57 -9.44 -13.44
N HIS A 143 14.75 -9.13 -12.45
CA HIS A 143 14.30 -7.77 -12.16
C HIS A 143 15.43 -6.85 -11.70
N LEU A 144 16.21 -7.28 -10.71
CA LEU A 144 17.34 -6.52 -10.15
C LEU A 144 18.45 -6.30 -11.17
N ARG A 145 18.66 -7.25 -12.09
CA ARG A 145 19.59 -7.10 -13.23
C ARG A 145 19.03 -6.21 -14.35
N GLY A 146 17.75 -5.86 -14.30
CA GLY A 146 17.07 -5.00 -15.24
C GLY A 146 16.59 -5.68 -16.52
N ASN A 147 16.61 -7.01 -16.57
CA ASN A 147 16.12 -7.79 -17.72
C ASN A 147 14.59 -7.69 -17.84
N ILE A 148 13.90 -7.57 -16.70
CA ILE A 148 12.45 -7.33 -16.62
C ILE A 148 12.14 -6.21 -15.63
N VAL A 149 10.93 -5.67 -15.72
CA VAL A 149 10.35 -4.82 -14.67
C VAL A 149 9.21 -5.61 -14.04
N ALA A 150 9.47 -6.23 -12.90
CA ALA A 150 8.50 -7.02 -12.18
C ALA A 150 7.59 -6.13 -11.32
N GLY A 151 6.38 -6.61 -11.07
CA GLY A 151 5.48 -6.08 -10.06
C GLY A 151 4.87 -7.24 -9.28
N ILE A 152 4.46 -6.93 -8.06
CA ILE A 152 3.90 -7.89 -7.11
C ILE A 152 2.45 -7.53 -6.76
N TYR A 153 1.65 -8.56 -6.47
CA TYR A 153 0.31 -8.42 -5.92
C TYR A 153 0.39 -8.55 -4.40
N PRO A 154 0.21 -7.47 -3.62
CA PRO A 154 0.47 -7.49 -2.17
C PRO A 154 -0.57 -8.27 -1.35
N MET A 155 -1.81 -8.36 -1.84
CA MET A 155 -2.89 -9.05 -1.16
C MET A 155 -2.83 -10.56 -1.42
N LEU A 156 -2.75 -11.33 -0.34
CA LEU A 156 -2.76 -12.78 -0.36
C LEU A 156 -4.18 -13.34 -0.60
N ILE A 157 -4.27 -14.65 -0.83
CA ILE A 157 -5.55 -15.33 -1.12
C ILE A 157 -6.50 -15.27 0.08
N ASP A 158 -5.97 -15.28 1.29
CA ASP A 158 -6.69 -15.17 2.56
C ASP A 158 -6.96 -13.71 2.98
N GLU A 159 -6.81 -12.76 2.04
CA GLU A 159 -7.07 -11.33 2.24
C GLU A 159 -6.14 -10.66 3.27
N THR A 160 -4.97 -11.24 3.52
CA THR A 160 -3.88 -10.65 4.32
C THR A 160 -2.78 -10.02 3.47
N CYS A 161 -1.86 -9.26 4.08
CA CYS A 161 -0.68 -8.70 3.41
C CYS A 161 0.52 -8.56 4.36
N TRP A 162 1.73 -8.56 3.79
CA TRP A 162 3.00 -8.46 4.53
C TRP A 162 3.56 -7.05 4.66
N PHE A 163 3.00 -6.11 3.90
CA PHE A 163 3.37 -4.71 3.96
C PHE A 163 2.18 -3.82 3.62
N LEU A 164 2.32 -2.55 3.96
CA LEU A 164 1.52 -1.44 3.48
C LEU A 164 2.45 -0.50 2.71
N ALA A 165 2.08 -0.14 1.48
CA ALA A 165 2.74 0.94 0.76
C ALA A 165 1.77 2.08 0.47
N MET A 166 2.24 3.31 0.58
CA MET A 166 1.50 4.53 0.24
C MET A 166 2.18 5.20 -0.94
N ASP A 167 1.43 5.42 -2.01
CA ASP A 167 1.95 5.94 -3.27
C ASP A 167 1.62 7.42 -3.45
N PHE A 168 2.65 8.24 -3.64
CA PHE A 168 2.58 9.69 -3.85
C PHE A 168 3.21 10.02 -5.20
N ASP A 169 2.49 10.77 -6.04
CA ASP A 169 3.01 11.30 -7.32
C ASP A 169 2.83 12.83 -7.36
N GLU A 170 3.31 13.43 -8.45
CA GLU A 170 3.12 14.83 -8.84
C GLU A 170 4.04 15.80 -8.10
N ALA A 171 3.93 17.11 -8.36
CA ALA A 171 4.96 18.10 -8.04
C ALA A 171 5.34 18.20 -6.55
N ASP A 172 4.43 17.82 -5.64
CA ASP A 172 4.58 17.98 -4.19
C ASP A 172 4.81 16.66 -3.42
N TRP A 173 5.07 15.55 -4.12
CA TRP A 173 5.21 14.22 -3.51
C TRP A 173 6.23 14.18 -2.36
N GLN A 174 7.33 14.93 -2.47
CA GLN A 174 8.36 15.00 -1.43
C GLN A 174 7.84 15.69 -0.16
N ASN A 175 7.10 16.80 -0.32
CA ASN A 175 6.51 17.50 0.81
C ASN A 175 5.48 16.62 1.52
N ASP A 176 4.64 15.92 0.76
CA ASP A 176 3.62 15.01 1.29
C ASP A 176 4.25 13.84 2.05
N ILE A 177 5.27 13.19 1.47
CA ILE A 177 6.02 12.11 2.12
C ILE A 177 6.74 12.62 3.38
N SER A 178 7.29 13.83 3.37
CA SER A 178 7.98 14.39 4.54
C SER A 178 7.03 14.53 5.75
N ILE A 179 5.79 14.97 5.51
CA ILE A 179 4.76 15.05 6.55
C ILE A 179 4.38 13.66 7.06
N VAL A 180 4.16 12.70 6.16
CA VAL A 180 3.83 11.31 6.54
C VAL A 180 4.96 10.67 7.33
N ARG A 181 6.21 10.89 6.91
CA ARG A 181 7.41 10.42 7.63
C ARG A 181 7.50 11.02 9.03
N SER A 182 7.26 12.32 9.17
CA SER A 182 7.22 13.00 10.48
C SER A 182 6.13 12.43 11.38
N VAL A 183 4.92 12.19 10.86
CA VAL A 183 3.83 11.55 11.61
C VAL A 183 4.23 10.14 12.05
N CYS A 184 4.83 9.35 11.16
CA CYS A 184 5.28 8.00 11.49
C CYS A 184 6.38 8.02 12.57
N ALA A 185 7.36 8.92 12.47
CA ALA A 185 8.43 9.06 13.45
C ALA A 185 7.90 9.39 14.86
N GLU A 186 6.93 10.32 14.98
CA GLU A 186 6.29 10.65 16.26
C GLU A 186 5.53 9.49 16.90
N LEU A 187 5.01 8.59 16.06
CA LEU A 187 4.31 7.38 16.48
C LEU A 187 5.26 6.17 16.66
N ASN A 188 6.58 6.38 16.52
CA ASN A 188 7.62 5.35 16.55
C ASN A 188 7.37 4.23 15.51
N ILE A 189 6.88 4.60 14.33
CA ILE A 189 6.64 3.73 13.18
C ILE A 189 7.83 3.83 12.24
N SER A 190 8.50 2.71 12.02
CA SER A 190 9.56 2.59 11.00
C SER A 190 8.96 2.63 9.60
N VAL A 191 9.52 3.50 8.75
CA VAL A 191 9.12 3.65 7.34
C VAL A 191 10.35 3.64 6.45
N ALA A 192 10.23 3.05 5.26
CA ALA A 192 11.23 3.16 4.21
C ALA A 192 10.64 3.91 3.02
N VAL A 193 11.33 4.94 2.52
CA VAL A 193 10.85 5.75 1.40
C VAL A 193 11.61 5.38 0.14
N GLU A 194 10.91 4.89 -0.88
CA GLU A 194 11.45 4.63 -2.21
C GLU A 194 11.04 5.76 -3.17
N ARG A 195 12.01 6.31 -3.90
CA ARG A 195 11.70 7.17 -5.05
C ARG A 195 11.19 6.29 -6.19
N SER A 196 10.07 6.65 -6.80
CA SER A 196 9.44 5.84 -7.84
C SER A 196 10.34 5.64 -9.07
N ARG A 197 10.00 4.67 -9.92
CA ARG A 197 10.74 4.39 -11.16
C ARG A 197 10.84 5.61 -12.10
N SER A 198 9.80 6.45 -12.15
CA SER A 198 9.80 7.66 -13.00
C SER A 198 10.61 8.81 -12.41
N GLY A 199 10.79 8.82 -11.07
CA GLY A 199 11.38 9.94 -10.33
C GLY A 199 10.39 11.06 -9.99
N ASN A 200 9.15 10.96 -10.45
CA ASN A 200 8.10 11.99 -10.26
C ASN A 200 7.12 11.62 -9.13
N GLY A 201 7.58 10.81 -8.19
CA GLY A 201 6.78 10.26 -7.11
C GLY A 201 7.63 9.39 -6.19
N GLY A 202 7.00 8.82 -5.18
CA GLY A 202 7.63 7.91 -4.24
C GLY A 202 6.61 7.07 -3.48
N HIS A 203 7.12 5.98 -2.91
CA HIS A 203 6.36 5.04 -2.10
C HIS A 203 6.88 5.07 -0.66
N VAL A 204 5.97 5.20 0.30
CA VAL A 204 6.27 5.00 1.74
C VAL A 204 5.89 3.57 2.10
N TRP A 205 6.88 2.77 2.50
CA TRP A 205 6.72 1.35 2.83
C TRP A 205 6.74 1.14 4.34
N ILE A 206 5.80 0.34 4.83
CA ILE A 206 5.73 -0.18 6.19
C ILE A 206 5.64 -1.70 6.09
N PHE A 207 6.52 -2.42 6.77
CA PHE A 207 6.59 -3.88 6.70
C PHE A 207 6.10 -4.51 8.00
N PHE A 208 5.44 -5.67 7.90
CA PHE A 208 4.89 -6.38 9.04
C PHE A 208 5.70 -7.63 9.37
N THR A 209 5.75 -8.00 10.65
CA THR A 209 6.44 -9.22 11.12
C THR A 209 5.70 -10.50 10.74
N GLN A 210 4.37 -10.41 10.59
CA GLN A 210 3.48 -11.47 10.14
C GLN A 210 2.47 -10.89 9.12
N PRO A 211 1.81 -11.71 8.28
CA PRO A 211 0.77 -11.19 7.41
C PRO A 211 -0.43 -10.76 8.26
N ILE A 212 -0.94 -9.54 8.02
CA ILE A 212 -2.10 -8.99 8.74
C ILE A 212 -3.27 -8.80 7.78
N PRO A 213 -4.52 -8.72 8.26
CA PRO A 213 -5.67 -8.46 7.40
C PRO A 213 -5.46 -7.18 6.58
N ALA A 214 -5.68 -7.23 5.26
CA ALA A 214 -5.50 -6.07 4.39
C ALA A 214 -6.39 -4.89 4.81
N ALA A 215 -7.59 -5.18 5.33
CA ALA A 215 -8.48 -4.18 5.90
C ALA A 215 -7.86 -3.44 7.09
N MET A 216 -7.13 -4.15 7.97
CA MET A 216 -6.44 -3.55 9.11
C MET A 216 -5.27 -2.67 8.62
N ALA A 217 -4.45 -3.18 7.69
CA ALA A 217 -3.35 -2.40 7.10
C ALA A 217 -3.86 -1.12 6.42
N ARG A 218 -4.95 -1.20 5.65
CA ARG A 218 -5.55 -0.03 4.98
C ARG A 218 -6.14 0.96 5.96
N LYS A 219 -6.82 0.49 7.02
CA LYS A 219 -7.32 1.35 8.08
C LYS A 219 -6.18 2.09 8.77
N PHE A 220 -5.10 1.39 9.08
CA PHE A 220 -3.88 1.98 9.63
C PHE A 220 -3.30 3.06 8.72
N GLY A 221 -3.09 2.76 7.43
CA GLY A 221 -2.62 3.74 6.44
C GLY A 221 -3.54 4.95 6.28
N THR A 222 -4.86 4.71 6.32
CA THR A 222 -5.88 5.77 6.26
C THR A 222 -5.72 6.73 7.43
N ILE A 223 -5.56 6.21 8.65
CA ILE A 223 -5.37 7.02 9.85
C ILE A 223 -4.09 7.88 9.75
N LEU A 224 -2.97 7.29 9.32
CA LEU A 224 -1.71 8.03 9.13
C LEU A 224 -1.86 9.16 8.11
N LEU A 225 -2.53 8.90 6.99
CA LEU A 225 -2.86 9.92 5.99
C LEU A 225 -3.78 11.01 6.56
N THR A 226 -4.80 10.64 7.33
CA THR A 226 -5.73 11.61 7.93
C THR A 226 -5.02 12.55 8.91
N ILE A 227 -4.09 12.04 9.73
CA ILE A 227 -3.27 12.88 10.62
C ILE A 227 -2.36 13.79 9.77
N SER A 228 -1.75 13.23 8.73
CA SER A 228 -0.86 13.98 7.83
C SER A 228 -1.59 15.12 7.14
N MET A 229 -2.81 14.89 6.66
CA MET A 229 -3.66 15.93 6.05
C MET A 229 -4.01 17.07 7.02
N SER A 230 -4.06 16.80 8.33
CA SER A 230 -4.24 17.86 9.34
C SER A 230 -3.01 18.73 9.55
N ARG A 231 -1.83 18.29 9.10
CA ARG A 231 -0.59 19.07 9.12
C ARG A 231 -0.32 19.77 7.79
N ARG A 232 -0.84 19.21 6.70
CA ARG A 232 -0.74 19.73 5.33
C ARG A 232 -2.04 19.48 4.58
N HIS A 233 -2.89 20.51 4.48
CA HIS A 233 -4.21 20.41 3.84
C HIS A 233 -4.16 20.14 2.33
N GLU A 234 -3.03 20.40 1.70
CA GLU A 234 -2.79 20.17 0.27
C GLU A 234 -2.72 18.67 -0.07
N ILE A 235 -2.41 17.80 0.90
CA ILE A 235 -2.46 16.35 0.70
C ILE A 235 -3.88 15.99 0.25
N CYS A 236 -3.99 15.41 -0.95
CA CYS A 236 -5.27 15.19 -1.60
C CYS A 236 -5.99 13.94 -1.03
N PHE A 237 -7.33 13.96 -1.03
CA PHE A 237 -8.15 12.79 -0.70
C PHE A 237 -7.85 11.58 -1.60
N LYS A 238 -7.35 11.78 -2.83
CA LYS A 238 -6.89 10.70 -3.71
C LYS A 238 -5.85 9.80 -3.05
N SER A 239 -5.04 10.32 -2.11
CA SER A 239 -4.05 9.51 -1.39
C SER A 239 -4.66 8.34 -0.61
N TYR A 240 -5.94 8.43 -0.19
CA TYR A 240 -6.65 7.32 0.44
C TYR A 240 -6.90 6.11 -0.48
N ASP A 241 -6.87 6.34 -1.80
CA ASP A 241 -7.07 5.32 -2.83
C ASP A 241 -5.74 4.73 -3.34
N ARG A 242 -4.62 5.28 -2.88
CA ARG A 242 -3.24 4.95 -3.30
C ARG A 242 -2.47 4.15 -2.25
N LEU A 243 -3.21 3.41 -1.44
CA LEU A 243 -2.65 2.42 -0.52
C LEU A 243 -2.51 1.07 -1.24
N PHE A 244 -1.48 0.30 -0.88
CA PHE A 244 -1.22 -1.04 -1.39
C PHE A 244 -1.10 -1.99 -0.20
N PRO A 245 -2.02 -2.96 -0.03
CA PRO A 245 -3.21 -3.23 -0.86
C PRO A 245 -4.21 -2.07 -0.95
N ASN A 246 -4.93 -1.94 -2.07
CA ASN A 246 -5.92 -0.87 -2.28
C ASN A 246 -7.36 -1.29 -1.95
N GLN A 247 -7.61 -2.57 -1.71
CA GLN A 247 -8.91 -3.12 -1.35
C GLN A 247 -8.83 -3.89 -0.01
N ASP A 248 -9.97 -4.01 0.67
CA ASP A 248 -10.08 -4.73 1.95
C ASP A 248 -10.30 -6.22 1.77
N THR A 249 -10.89 -6.62 0.63
CA THR A 249 -11.24 -8.01 0.31
C THR A 249 -10.81 -8.33 -1.11
N MET A 250 -10.59 -9.61 -1.41
CA MET A 250 -10.14 -10.03 -2.73
C MET A 250 -11.29 -9.87 -3.75
N PRO A 251 -11.09 -9.11 -4.85
CA PRO A 251 -12.09 -9.01 -5.90
C PRO A 251 -12.32 -10.37 -6.56
N LYS A 252 -13.58 -10.66 -6.94
CA LYS A 252 -13.92 -11.96 -7.53
C LYS A 252 -13.07 -12.27 -8.77
N GLY A 253 -12.28 -13.34 -8.71
CA GLY A 253 -11.44 -13.82 -9.81
C GLY A 253 -10.23 -12.95 -10.16
N GLY A 254 -9.84 -12.03 -9.26
CA GLY A 254 -8.67 -11.16 -9.40
C GLY A 254 -7.47 -11.57 -8.56
N PHE A 255 -6.43 -10.73 -8.58
CA PHE A 255 -5.22 -10.85 -7.76
C PHE A 255 -5.08 -9.68 -6.77
N GLY A 256 -6.09 -8.81 -6.69
CA GLY A 256 -5.96 -7.49 -6.12
C GLY A 256 -5.20 -6.53 -7.04
N ASN A 257 -4.61 -5.50 -6.45
CA ASN A 257 -3.85 -4.47 -7.14
C ASN A 257 -2.37 -4.79 -7.19
N LEU A 258 -1.70 -4.25 -8.21
CA LEU A 258 -0.29 -4.45 -8.47
C LEU A 258 0.52 -3.24 -8.02
N ILE A 259 1.64 -3.47 -7.34
CA ILE A 259 2.69 -2.47 -7.14
C ILE A 259 3.97 -2.91 -7.88
N ALA A 260 4.71 -1.97 -8.46
CA ALA A 260 6.00 -2.27 -9.07
C ALA A 260 7.03 -2.57 -7.99
N LEU A 261 7.89 -3.56 -8.22
CA LEU A 261 9.00 -3.82 -7.30
C LEU A 261 10.10 -2.76 -7.46
N PRO A 262 10.76 -2.35 -6.36
CA PRO A 262 11.86 -1.40 -6.39
C PRO A 262 13.17 -2.03 -6.89
N PHE A 263 14.21 -1.22 -7.10
CA PHE A 263 15.56 -1.61 -7.51
C PHE A 263 15.75 -2.10 -8.93
N GLN A 264 14.83 -1.78 -9.85
CA GLN A 264 15.07 -2.10 -11.26
C GLN A 264 16.30 -1.34 -11.81
N LYS A 265 17.28 -2.08 -12.37
CA LYS A 265 18.61 -1.55 -12.75
C LYS A 265 18.58 -0.28 -13.62
N ALA A 266 17.74 -0.23 -14.64
CA ALA A 266 17.71 0.89 -15.58
C ALA A 266 17.15 2.18 -14.93
N ALA A 267 16.24 2.03 -13.95
CA ALA A 267 15.78 3.16 -13.15
C ALA A 267 16.87 3.60 -12.14
N ARG A 268 17.55 2.63 -11.51
CA ARG A 268 18.64 2.91 -10.56
C ARG A 268 19.81 3.65 -11.18
N GLN A 269 20.13 3.39 -12.45
CA GLN A 269 21.14 4.16 -13.20
C GLN A 269 20.82 5.67 -13.30
N LYS A 270 19.58 6.07 -13.01
CA LYS A 270 19.12 7.46 -12.96
C LYS A 270 18.81 7.92 -11.52
N ASN A 271 19.28 7.20 -10.50
CA ASN A 271 18.96 7.40 -9.08
C ASN A 271 17.45 7.35 -8.79
N ASN A 272 16.71 6.52 -9.53
CA ASN A 272 15.28 6.25 -9.33
C ASN A 272 15.09 4.79 -8.93
N SER A 273 13.91 4.48 -8.38
CA SER A 273 13.63 3.16 -7.81
C SER A 273 14.66 2.76 -6.75
N GLU A 274 15.09 3.74 -5.95
CA GLU A 274 16.02 3.59 -4.84
C GLU A 274 15.39 4.17 -3.57
N PHE A 275 15.81 3.66 -2.42
CA PHE A 275 15.42 4.23 -1.15
C PHE A 275 16.21 5.49 -0.85
N VAL A 276 15.53 6.46 -0.23
CA VAL A 276 16.03 7.81 -0.02
C VAL A 276 15.88 8.27 1.43
N ASP A 277 16.82 9.11 1.86
CA ASP A 277 16.88 9.68 3.21
C ASP A 277 15.89 10.86 3.39
N GLU A 278 16.03 11.60 4.49
CA GLU A 278 15.21 12.77 4.84
C GLU A 278 15.36 13.92 3.84
N ASN A 279 16.50 14.00 3.17
CA ASN A 279 16.79 14.99 2.13
C ASN A 279 16.41 14.49 0.73
N PHE A 280 15.77 13.32 0.65
CA PHE A 280 15.46 12.62 -0.58
C PHE A 280 16.69 12.24 -1.41
N GLU A 281 17.86 12.10 -0.79
CA GLU A 281 19.07 11.59 -1.42
C GLU A 281 19.12 10.06 -1.31
N SER A 282 19.63 9.38 -2.34
CA SER A 282 19.77 7.92 -2.30
C SER A 282 20.74 7.51 -1.20
N TYR A 283 20.35 6.55 -0.36
CA TYR A 283 21.29 5.93 0.59
C TYR A 283 22.49 5.30 -0.14
N ALA A 284 23.70 5.51 0.40
CA ALA A 284 24.93 4.95 -0.15
C ALA A 284 24.92 3.41 -0.19
N ASP A 285 24.38 2.79 0.86
CA ASP A 285 24.16 1.35 0.92
C ASP A 285 22.67 1.02 1.06
N GLN A 286 22.06 0.77 -0.10
CA GLN A 286 20.66 0.41 -0.24
C GLN A 286 20.32 -0.92 0.47
N TRP A 287 21.26 -1.87 0.48
CA TRP A 287 21.03 -3.19 1.09
C TRP A 287 21.16 -3.13 2.60
N ALA A 288 22.14 -2.38 3.11
CA ALA A 288 22.28 -2.14 4.53
C ALA A 288 21.03 -1.44 5.10
N LEU A 289 20.47 -0.46 4.38
CA LEU A 289 19.19 0.13 4.75
C LEU A 289 18.10 -0.95 4.84
N LEU A 290 17.88 -1.73 3.77
CA LEU A 290 16.84 -2.77 3.77
C LEU A 290 17.01 -3.76 4.93
N SER A 291 18.25 -4.16 5.25
CA SER A 291 18.55 -5.08 6.35
C SER A 291 18.20 -4.50 7.73
N SER A 292 18.22 -3.17 7.87
CA SER A 292 17.96 -2.47 9.13
C SER A 292 16.48 -2.15 9.37
N ILE A 293 15.62 -2.34 8.36
CA ILE A 293 14.20 -1.99 8.43
C ILE A 293 13.53 -2.76 9.58
N GLN A 294 13.02 -2.01 10.54
CA GLN A 294 12.20 -2.57 11.62
C GLN A 294 10.80 -2.87 11.08
N LYS A 295 10.36 -4.12 11.27
CA LYS A 295 9.01 -4.58 10.96
C LYS A 295 8.09 -4.34 12.17
N ILE A 296 6.80 -4.16 11.91
CA ILE A 296 5.78 -3.88 12.92
C ILE A 296 4.86 -5.09 13.10
N SER A 297 4.49 -5.43 14.33
CA SER A 297 3.58 -6.55 14.61
C SER A 297 2.11 -6.17 14.45
N GLU A 298 1.25 -7.17 14.25
CA GLU A 298 -0.21 -6.96 14.17
C GLU A 298 -0.76 -6.32 15.45
N GLU A 299 -0.25 -6.73 16.61
CA GLU A 299 -0.65 -6.22 17.91
C GLU A 299 -0.30 -4.74 18.05
N MET A 300 0.90 -4.34 17.59
CA MET A 300 1.30 -2.94 17.58
C MET A 300 0.42 -2.11 16.64
N VAL A 301 0.09 -2.62 15.45
CA VAL A 301 -0.84 -1.95 14.51
C VAL A 301 -2.22 -1.78 15.16
N ALA A 302 -2.78 -2.84 15.75
CA ALA A 302 -4.07 -2.80 16.41
C ALA A 302 -4.11 -1.84 17.61
N GLY A 303 -3.03 -1.81 18.41
CA GLY A 303 -2.84 -0.88 19.51
C GLY A 303 -2.80 0.57 19.04
N LEU A 304 -2.00 0.86 18.01
CA LEU A 304 -1.91 2.19 17.40
C LEU A 304 -3.25 2.65 16.85
N ILE A 305 -3.99 1.81 16.12
CA ILE A 305 -5.33 2.16 15.61
C ILE A 305 -6.27 2.55 16.77
N SER A 306 -6.26 1.76 17.84
CA SER A 306 -7.15 1.96 19.00
C SER A 306 -6.80 3.22 19.79
N GLU A 307 -5.51 3.56 19.87
CA GLU A 307 -5.01 4.68 20.67
C GLU A 307 -4.99 6.01 19.89
N ILE A 308 -4.72 5.98 18.58
CA ILE A 308 -4.58 7.19 17.74
C ILE A 308 -5.94 7.86 17.51
N CYS A 309 -6.99 7.11 17.18
CA CYS A 309 -8.29 7.68 16.84
C CYS A 309 -8.85 8.58 17.96
N PRO A 310 -8.84 8.17 19.25
CA PRO A 310 -9.23 9.04 20.36
C PRO A 310 -8.25 10.21 20.57
N ARG A 311 -6.94 9.96 20.59
CA ARG A 311 -5.92 11.00 20.87
C ARG A 311 -5.92 12.15 19.88
N HIS A 312 -6.16 11.85 18.60
CA HIS A 312 -6.18 12.85 17.53
C HIS A 312 -7.60 13.38 17.23
N GLY A 313 -8.61 12.98 18.02
CA GLY A 313 -9.99 13.43 17.85
C GLY A 313 -10.58 13.08 16.49
N LEU A 314 -10.11 11.99 15.86
CA LEU A 314 -10.49 11.64 14.49
C LEU A 314 -11.92 11.11 14.39
N GLY A 315 -12.45 10.51 15.45
CA GLY A 315 -13.79 9.89 15.51
C GLY A 315 -13.91 8.61 14.67
N GLN A 316 -13.43 8.63 13.42
CA GLN A 316 -13.31 7.51 12.49
C GLN A 316 -11.99 7.60 11.71
N GLU A 317 -11.64 6.53 10.98
CA GLU A 317 -10.39 6.46 10.20
C GLU A 317 -10.22 7.59 9.18
N LEU A 318 -11.31 8.04 8.55
CA LEU A 318 -11.30 9.09 7.53
C LEU A 318 -11.42 10.50 8.14
N GLY A 319 -11.48 10.65 9.46
CA GLY A 319 -11.82 11.91 10.12
C GLY A 319 -13.31 12.28 9.97
N VAL A 320 -13.65 13.51 10.35
CA VAL A 320 -14.98 14.08 10.13
C VAL A 320 -15.10 14.52 8.67
N LEU A 321 -16.16 14.07 8.01
CA LEU A 321 -16.55 14.40 6.64
C LEU A 321 -18.01 14.88 6.65
N LYS A 322 -18.42 15.60 5.61
CA LYS A 322 -19.83 15.93 5.39
C LYS A 322 -20.64 14.63 5.28
N ILE A 323 -21.73 14.55 6.04
CA ILE A 323 -22.69 13.46 5.94
C ILE A 323 -23.48 13.69 4.64
N GLY A 324 -23.46 12.71 3.75
CA GLY A 324 -24.27 12.74 2.53
C GLY A 324 -25.72 12.36 2.81
N ASP A 325 -26.64 12.77 1.93
CA ASP A 325 -28.08 12.48 2.05
C ASP A 325 -28.41 10.97 2.08
N GLU A 326 -27.52 10.12 1.58
CA GLU A 326 -27.66 8.66 1.49
C GLU A 326 -26.96 7.90 2.63
N GLU A 327 -26.24 8.56 3.53
CA GLU A 327 -25.67 7.87 4.70
C GLU A 327 -26.79 7.63 5.73
N ASP A 328 -27.12 6.36 5.98
CA ASP A 328 -27.86 5.94 7.17
C ASP A 328 -27.03 6.36 8.39
N THR A 329 -27.25 7.60 8.86
CA THR A 329 -26.72 8.02 10.16
C THR A 329 -27.43 7.16 11.18
N GLU A 330 -26.75 6.15 11.73
CA GLU A 330 -27.30 5.33 12.82
C GLU A 330 -27.82 6.21 13.97
N LYS A 331 -27.28 7.45 14.10
CA LYS A 331 -27.67 8.45 15.09
C LYS A 331 -27.47 9.90 14.57
N PRO A 332 -28.46 10.52 13.91
CA PRO A 332 -28.36 11.90 13.40
C PRO A 332 -28.15 12.97 14.48
N TRP A 333 -28.37 12.63 15.76
CA TRP A 333 -28.15 13.53 16.91
C TRP A 333 -26.71 13.52 17.45
N GLU A 334 -25.83 12.63 16.97
CA GLU A 334 -24.42 12.62 17.36
C GLU A 334 -23.64 13.65 16.53
N THR A 335 -23.45 14.85 17.09
CA THR A 335 -22.58 15.87 16.48
C THR A 335 -21.11 15.48 16.63
N ARG A 336 -20.48 15.13 15.51
CA ARG A 336 -19.03 14.87 15.46
C ARG A 336 -18.28 16.19 15.51
N LYS A 337 -17.80 16.57 16.69
CA LYS A 337 -17.05 17.81 16.89
C LYS A 337 -15.56 17.59 16.62
N VAL A 338 -14.98 18.46 15.79
CA VAL A 338 -13.53 18.53 15.61
C VAL A 338 -12.95 19.43 16.72
N ASN A 339 -11.87 18.97 17.36
CA ASN A 339 -11.21 19.71 18.44
C ASN A 339 -10.24 20.78 17.86
N LEU A 340 -10.80 21.82 17.27
CA LEU A 340 -10.07 23.02 16.85
C LEU A 340 -10.09 24.10 17.93
N GLN A 341 -9.07 24.94 17.93
CA GLN A 341 -8.89 26.08 18.81
C GLN A 341 -9.21 27.38 18.05
N LYS A 342 -9.72 28.39 18.75
CA LYS A 342 -10.01 29.70 18.15
C LYS A 342 -8.78 30.35 17.50
N SER A 343 -7.58 30.07 18.03
CA SER A 343 -6.31 30.57 17.50
C SER A 343 -5.93 30.01 16.12
N GLU A 344 -6.63 28.98 15.65
CA GLU A 344 -6.41 28.39 14.33
C GLU A 344 -7.12 29.12 13.19
N PHE A 345 -7.98 30.07 13.55
CA PHE A 345 -8.69 30.96 12.65
C PHE A 345 -8.33 32.42 12.96
N PRO A 346 -8.42 33.32 11.97
CA PRO A 346 -8.24 34.75 12.21
C PRO A 346 -9.42 35.33 12.98
N SER A 347 -9.25 36.50 13.60
CA SER A 347 -10.37 37.22 14.24
C SER A 347 -11.41 37.71 13.23
N GLN A 348 -10.99 37.95 11.98
CA GLN A 348 -11.83 38.37 10.88
C GLN A 348 -11.32 37.78 9.58
N ILE A 349 -12.23 37.36 8.71
CA ILE A 349 -11.94 36.86 7.37
C ILE A 349 -12.85 37.51 6.33
N GLU A 350 -12.28 37.79 5.17
CA GLU A 350 -13.01 38.24 4.01
C GLU A 350 -13.19 37.05 3.06
N ILE A 351 -14.44 36.70 2.77
CA ILE A 351 -14.79 35.62 1.86
C ILE A 351 -15.31 36.25 0.58
N LEU A 352 -14.64 35.95 -0.53
CA LEU A 352 -15.09 36.37 -1.85
C LEU A 352 -16.11 35.36 -2.37
N LYS A 353 -17.32 35.85 -2.69
CA LYS A 353 -18.42 35.03 -3.18
C LYS A 353 -18.64 35.26 -4.67
N ALA A 354 -18.25 34.29 -5.49
CA ALA A 354 -18.43 34.33 -6.94
C ALA A 354 -19.02 33.00 -7.46
N SER A 355 -18.30 32.29 -8.34
CA SER A 355 -18.67 30.92 -8.74
C SER A 355 -18.59 29.93 -7.57
N MET A 356 -17.66 30.16 -6.65
CA MET A 356 -17.43 29.43 -5.40
C MET A 356 -17.29 30.42 -4.24
N LEU A 357 -17.17 29.90 -3.02
CA LEU A 357 -16.75 30.63 -1.83
C LEU A 357 -15.22 30.55 -1.76
N PHE A 358 -14.55 31.67 -1.96
CA PHE A 358 -13.09 31.75 -1.95
C PHE A 358 -12.62 32.21 -0.57
N ILE A 359 -11.91 31.33 0.13
CA ILE A 359 -11.46 31.51 1.51
C ILE A 359 -9.94 31.73 1.51
N PRO A 360 -9.44 32.91 1.92
CA PRO A 360 -8.01 33.18 1.98
C PRO A 360 -7.26 32.23 2.93
N LYS A 361 -6.13 31.67 2.48
CA LYS A 361 -5.37 30.68 3.27
C LYS A 361 -4.40 31.29 4.28
N ALA A 362 -3.89 32.50 4.04
CA ALA A 362 -2.72 33.06 4.72
C ALA A 362 -2.82 33.16 6.26
N ALA A 363 -4.03 33.27 6.80
CA ALA A 363 -4.27 33.44 8.24
C ALA A 363 -5.01 32.26 8.89
N ILE A 364 -5.19 31.16 8.16
CA ILE A 364 -5.85 29.95 8.66
C ILE A 364 -4.79 28.86 8.83
N SER A 365 -4.81 28.16 9.96
CA SER A 365 -3.90 27.04 10.16
C SER A 365 -4.17 25.90 9.16
N GLN A 366 -3.15 25.08 8.91
CA GLN A 366 -3.26 23.88 8.06
C GLN A 366 -4.38 22.93 8.51
N ARG A 367 -4.54 22.76 9.83
CA ARG A 367 -5.56 21.90 10.41
C ARG A 367 -6.96 22.45 10.20
N ALA A 368 -7.14 23.76 10.37
CA ALA A 368 -8.39 24.44 10.08
C ALA A 368 -8.71 24.43 8.57
N LEU A 369 -7.74 24.63 7.68
CA LEU A 369 -7.94 24.51 6.22
C LEU A 369 -8.38 23.09 5.82
N ASN A 370 -7.74 22.06 6.37
CA ASN A 370 -8.15 20.67 6.17
C ASN A 370 -9.60 20.43 6.65
N HIS A 371 -9.98 20.99 7.81
CA HIS A 371 -11.35 20.92 8.32
C HIS A 371 -12.36 21.61 7.38
N LEU A 372 -12.08 22.84 6.94
CA LEU A 372 -12.94 23.56 6.00
C LEU A 372 -13.10 22.81 4.67
N LYS A 373 -12.01 22.21 4.16
CA LYS A 373 -12.04 21.37 2.95
C LYS A 373 -12.95 20.15 3.11
N ARG A 374 -13.08 19.62 4.34
CA ARG A 374 -13.94 18.46 4.66
C ARG A 374 -15.42 18.80 4.73
N LEU A 375 -15.80 20.08 4.87
CA LEU A 375 -17.20 20.53 4.82
C LEU A 375 -17.89 20.28 3.47
N SER A 376 -17.09 20.13 2.40
CA SER A 376 -17.56 19.81 1.06
C SER A 376 -17.09 18.43 0.58
N SER A 377 -16.65 17.57 1.51
CA SER A 377 -16.15 16.23 1.21
C SER A 377 -16.94 15.14 1.92
N PHE A 378 -17.31 14.08 1.20
CA PHE A 378 -18.17 13.00 1.71
C PHE A 378 -17.74 11.63 1.17
N LYS A 379 -18.18 10.56 1.85
CA LYS A 379 -17.93 9.18 1.42
C LYS A 379 -18.64 8.91 0.09
N ASN A 380 -17.96 8.23 -0.84
CA ASN A 380 -18.55 7.85 -2.12
C ASN A 380 -19.35 6.54 -2.01
N PRO A 381 -20.70 6.55 -2.06
CA PRO A 381 -21.50 5.33 -1.87
C PRO A 381 -21.18 4.24 -2.90
N MET A 382 -20.82 4.62 -4.13
CA MET A 382 -20.45 3.66 -5.17
C MET A 382 -19.20 2.86 -4.82
N PHE A 383 -18.19 3.50 -4.21
CA PHE A 383 -16.99 2.82 -3.77
C PHE A 383 -17.33 1.72 -2.74
N TYR A 384 -18.03 2.10 -1.67
CA TYR A 384 -18.35 1.17 -0.58
C TYR A 384 -19.30 0.05 -1.03
N LYS A 385 -20.25 0.36 -1.92
CA LYS A 385 -21.13 -0.65 -2.53
C LYS A 385 -20.33 -1.67 -3.34
N GLN A 386 -19.40 -1.22 -4.20
CA GLN A 386 -18.57 -2.13 -5.00
C GLN A 386 -17.67 -2.99 -4.12
N GLN A 387 -17.07 -2.38 -3.09
CA GLN A 387 -16.23 -3.08 -2.12
C GLN A 387 -17.02 -4.19 -1.39
N ALA A 388 -18.22 -3.88 -0.88
CA ALA A 388 -19.09 -4.86 -0.23
C ALA A 388 -19.51 -6.00 -1.16
N MET A 389 -19.68 -5.72 -2.46
CA MET A 389 -19.99 -6.70 -3.49
C MET A 389 -18.78 -7.49 -3.99
N ARG A 390 -17.56 -7.21 -3.49
CA ARG A 390 -16.28 -7.77 -3.95
C ARG A 390 -16.03 -7.53 -5.44
N LEU A 391 -16.43 -6.35 -5.91
CA LEU A 391 -16.17 -5.85 -7.26
C LEU A 391 -14.94 -4.92 -7.24
N SER A 392 -14.35 -4.69 -8.41
CA SER A 392 -13.23 -3.76 -8.57
C SER A 392 -13.65 -2.34 -8.22
N THR A 393 -12.94 -1.68 -7.32
CA THR A 393 -13.14 -0.27 -6.92
C THR A 393 -12.40 0.75 -7.81
N TYR A 394 -11.68 0.27 -8.83
CA TYR A 394 -10.92 1.12 -9.75
C TYR A 394 -11.78 2.23 -10.37
N GLY A 395 -11.29 3.47 -10.31
CA GLY A 395 -11.98 4.65 -10.86
C GLY A 395 -13.07 5.23 -9.98
N HIS A 396 -13.34 4.64 -8.81
CA HIS A 396 -14.28 5.17 -7.82
C HIS A 396 -13.48 5.60 -6.59
N PRO A 397 -13.30 6.91 -6.31
CA PRO A 397 -12.55 7.35 -5.14
C PRO A 397 -13.33 7.07 -3.86
N ARG A 398 -12.64 6.81 -2.74
CA ARG A 398 -13.27 6.61 -1.41
C ARG A 398 -14.02 7.82 -0.89
N VAL A 399 -13.45 9.00 -1.14
CA VAL A 399 -13.98 10.30 -0.73
C VAL A 399 -14.11 11.18 -1.96
N ILE A 400 -15.30 11.74 -2.15
CA ILE A 400 -15.53 12.80 -3.13
C ILE A 400 -15.34 14.13 -2.40
N SER A 401 -14.43 14.96 -2.91
CA SER A 401 -14.25 16.34 -2.46
C SER A 401 -14.76 17.28 -3.53
N CYS A 402 -15.67 18.18 -3.16
CA CYS A 402 -16.13 19.26 -4.03
C CYS A 402 -15.38 20.57 -3.77
N ALA A 403 -14.38 20.57 -2.88
CA ALA A 403 -13.46 21.69 -2.72
C ALA A 403 -12.45 21.74 -3.86
N ASP A 404 -12.19 22.95 -4.34
CA ASP A 404 -11.08 23.29 -5.23
C ASP A 404 -10.04 24.11 -4.45
N GLU A 405 -8.86 24.27 -5.05
CA GLU A 405 -7.75 24.94 -4.40
C GLU A 405 -6.93 25.76 -5.40
N THR A 406 -6.63 26.99 -5.02
CA THR A 406 -5.68 27.86 -5.72
C THR A 406 -4.46 28.12 -4.83
N ARG A 407 -3.49 28.88 -5.32
CA ARG A 407 -2.32 29.25 -4.53
C ARG A 407 -2.71 29.99 -3.24
N GLU A 408 -3.69 30.87 -3.30
CA GLU A 408 -4.05 31.79 -2.20
C GLU A 408 -5.37 31.46 -1.52
N TYR A 409 -6.26 30.73 -2.19
CA TYR A 409 -7.62 30.46 -1.72
C TYR A 409 -7.95 28.98 -1.67
N LEU A 410 -8.65 28.57 -0.62
CA LEU A 410 -9.46 27.36 -0.58
C LEU A 410 -10.85 27.69 -1.15
N CYS A 411 -11.34 26.91 -2.09
CA CYS A 411 -12.58 27.18 -2.80
C CYS A 411 -13.63 26.15 -2.41
N LEU A 412 -14.72 26.58 -1.77
CA LEU A 412 -15.85 25.69 -1.42
C LEU A 412 -17.07 25.96 -2.31
N PRO A 413 -17.88 24.93 -2.63
CA PRO A 413 -19.14 25.14 -3.33
C PRO A 413 -20.06 26.08 -2.54
N ARG A 414 -20.81 26.93 -3.24
CA ARG A 414 -21.76 27.88 -2.61
C ARG A 414 -22.79 27.21 -1.70
N GLY A 415 -23.17 25.96 -1.97
CA GLY A 415 -24.06 25.18 -1.10
C GLY A 415 -23.51 24.89 0.29
N CYS A 416 -22.21 25.11 0.54
CA CYS A 416 -21.59 24.95 1.86
C CYS A 416 -21.56 26.25 2.67
N GLU A 417 -22.20 27.33 2.20
CA GLU A 417 -22.16 28.66 2.82
C GLU A 417 -22.64 28.64 4.29
N ASN A 418 -23.82 28.07 4.54
CA ASN A 418 -24.36 28.00 5.90
C ASN A 418 -23.45 27.19 6.84
N ASP A 419 -22.93 26.05 6.37
CA ASP A 419 -22.01 25.21 7.14
C ASP A 419 -20.71 25.97 7.47
N LEU A 420 -20.17 26.69 6.48
CA LEU A 420 -18.96 27.51 6.64
C LEU A 420 -19.17 28.66 7.63
N LEU A 421 -20.27 29.40 7.51
CA LEU A 421 -20.58 30.52 8.42
C LEU A 421 -20.78 30.02 9.86
N SER A 422 -21.50 28.90 10.03
CA SER A 422 -21.68 28.26 11.34
C SER A 422 -20.36 27.85 11.98
N GLU A 423 -19.44 27.28 11.19
CA GLU A 423 -18.10 26.89 11.67
C GLU A 423 -17.26 28.12 12.07
N LEU A 424 -17.25 29.16 11.24
CA LEU A 424 -16.51 30.40 11.52
C LEU A 424 -17.05 31.12 12.77
N GLU A 425 -18.37 31.16 12.94
CA GLU A 425 -19.02 31.72 14.13
C GLU A 425 -18.66 30.92 15.40
N GLN A 426 -18.67 29.58 15.32
CA GLN A 426 -18.28 28.71 16.44
C GLN A 426 -16.86 29.02 16.93
N PHE A 427 -15.93 29.34 16.02
CA PHE A 427 -14.56 29.72 16.37
C PHE A 427 -14.35 31.22 16.59
N GLY A 428 -15.41 32.04 16.52
CA GLY A 428 -15.39 33.47 16.81
C GLY A 428 -14.72 34.31 15.72
N THR A 429 -14.75 33.84 14.48
CA THR A 429 -14.22 34.56 13.31
C THR A 429 -15.31 35.45 12.72
N GLY A 430 -15.09 36.77 12.71
CA GLY A 430 -16.00 37.69 12.01
C GLY A 430 -15.89 37.53 10.50
N VAL A 431 -17.01 37.46 9.79
CA VAL A 431 -17.03 37.31 8.33
C VAL A 431 -17.40 38.63 7.66
N ARG A 432 -16.59 39.05 6.68
CA ARG A 432 -16.98 40.06 5.68
C ARG A 432 -17.18 39.35 4.35
N GLU A 433 -18.35 39.52 3.76
CA GLU A 433 -18.63 39.01 2.43
C GLU A 433 -18.33 40.11 1.40
N ASP A 434 -17.41 39.81 0.48
CA ASP A 434 -17.29 40.58 -0.75
C ASP A 434 -18.07 39.83 -1.84
N THR A 435 -19.15 40.45 -2.32
CA THR A 435 -19.98 39.90 -3.39
C THR A 435 -19.40 40.13 -4.78
N GLY A 436 -18.19 40.70 -4.88
CA GLY A 436 -17.43 40.76 -6.11
C GLY A 436 -18.19 41.41 -7.26
N MET A 437 -19.02 42.43 -6.99
CA MET A 437 -19.61 43.27 -8.04
C MET A 437 -18.72 44.48 -8.31
N PRO A 438 -17.82 44.44 -9.31
CA PRO A 438 -17.61 45.60 -10.15
C PRO A 438 -18.75 45.68 -11.18
N TYR A 439 -19.29 46.89 -11.35
CA TYR A 439 -20.23 47.29 -12.39
C TYR A 439 -19.80 46.86 -13.81
#